data_AF-A0A6I3WT13-F1
#
_entry.id   AF-A0A6I3WT13-F1
#
_cell.length_a   1.000
_cell.length_b   1.000
_cell.length_c   1.000
_cell.angle_alpha   90.00
_cell.angle_beta   90.00
_cell.angle_gamma   90.00
#
_symmetry.space_group_name_H-M   'P 1'
#
loop_
_entity.id
_entity.type
_entity.pdbx_description
1 polymer ?
#
loop_
_entity_poly.entity_id
_entity_poly.type
_entity_poly.pdbx_seq_one_letter_code
_entity_poly.pdbx_strand_id
1 'polypeptide(L)'
;MRDRTGGNVTDVSAPRRCILTIHAHPDDEASKGAPTLARYRAEGVHTVLVCCTGGEEGDLQNPSLREPGQPFHGLTPEQEKVKMAELRPIELAESAAVIGFAEVTMLGYRDSGMLDSEANANPACFHMAPMDEAVGRLVAIIRRTRPQVIITYSDDQSGYPHPDHVKVHDISLVAFERAGDPDWYPDAGEAYQPAKMYYTLWSKVRLMAIHEAMLRLRGTSPYDERWLDRASQDDRITTRLDVGAYMWARSGALRAHATQVDPSESWWFGLSDDELAEAYPFEDWVLAHSHVGFVPEGETEDDLFVGIDLAIGVSA
;
A
#
# COMPACT_ATOMS: atom_id res chain seq x y z
N MET A 1 16.73 -12.74 -56.53
CA MET A 1 15.86 -11.78 -57.26
C MET A 1 14.50 -11.82 -56.57
N ARG A 2 14.23 -10.79 -55.72
CA ARG A 2 12.93 -10.37 -55.16
C ARG A 2 12.17 -11.39 -54.30
N ASP A 3 11.49 -11.05 -53.20
CA ASP A 3 11.35 -9.88 -52.32
C ASP A 3 10.30 -10.31 -51.27
N ARG A 4 10.40 -9.80 -50.02
CA ARG A 4 9.29 -9.40 -49.11
C ARG A 4 8.11 -10.35 -48.82
N THR A 5 7.41 -10.37 -47.69
CA THR A 5 7.40 -9.76 -46.34
C THR A 5 6.16 -10.36 -45.70
N GLY A 6 6.15 -10.59 -44.39
CA GLY A 6 4.93 -10.87 -43.64
C GLY A 6 5.17 -10.72 -42.15
N GLY A 7 5.49 -9.50 -41.73
CA GLY A 7 5.56 -9.12 -40.33
C GLY A 7 4.19 -8.71 -39.78
N ASN A 8 4.11 -8.84 -38.45
CA ASN A 8 3.16 -8.27 -37.50
C ASN A 8 1.68 -8.68 -37.57
N VAL A 9 1.26 -9.35 -36.50
CA VAL A 9 0.26 -8.75 -35.62
C VAL A 9 0.88 -8.69 -34.22
N THR A 10 1.32 -7.50 -33.82
CA THR A 10 1.48 -7.16 -32.41
C THR A 10 0.13 -7.37 -31.75
N ASP A 11 0.07 -8.27 -30.77
CA ASP A 11 -1.08 -8.41 -29.89
C ASP A 11 -1.22 -7.11 -29.09
N VAL A 12 -1.95 -6.15 -29.64
CA VAL A 12 -2.37 -4.96 -28.90
C VAL A 12 -3.51 -5.43 -28.00
N SER A 13 -3.14 -6.08 -26.90
CA SER A 13 -4.10 -6.45 -25.86
C SER A 13 -4.89 -5.20 -25.47
N ALA A 14 -6.22 -5.36 -25.32
CA ALA A 14 -7.09 -4.27 -24.94
C ALA A 14 -6.56 -3.55 -23.68
N PRO A 15 -6.79 -2.23 -23.52
CA PRO A 15 -6.35 -1.49 -22.35
C PRO A 15 -6.81 -2.18 -21.07
N ARG A 16 -5.86 -2.65 -20.26
CA ARG A 16 -6.13 -3.38 -19.03
C ARG A 16 -6.17 -2.40 -17.86
N ARG A 17 -7.20 -2.51 -17.01
CA ARG A 17 -7.25 -1.80 -15.72
C ARG A 17 -6.01 -2.12 -14.90
N CYS A 18 -5.38 -1.10 -14.34
CA CYS A 18 -4.20 -1.20 -13.50
C CYS A 18 -4.29 -0.24 -12.30
N ILE A 19 -4.03 -0.77 -11.12
CA ILE A 19 -3.86 -0.03 -9.87
C ILE A 19 -2.43 -0.22 -9.40
N LEU A 20 -1.80 0.87 -8.98
CA LEU A 20 -0.49 0.88 -8.35
C LEU A 20 -0.64 1.42 -6.93
N THR A 21 -0.23 0.63 -5.93
CA THR A 21 -0.13 1.09 -4.54
C THR A 21 1.33 1.28 -4.16
N ILE A 22 1.63 2.33 -3.39
CA ILE A 22 2.99 2.72 -3.03
C ILE A 22 3.10 2.73 -1.52
N HIS A 23 4.00 1.90 -0.99
CA HIS A 23 4.24 1.74 0.43
C HIS A 23 5.72 1.87 0.78
N ALA A 24 6.01 2.23 2.02
CA ALA A 24 7.35 2.48 2.50
C ALA A 24 8.07 1.17 2.83
N HIS A 25 7.43 0.28 3.59
CA HIS A 25 8.05 -0.91 4.15
C HIS A 25 7.25 -2.18 3.85
N PRO A 26 7.90 -3.36 3.90
CA PRO A 26 7.20 -4.63 3.87
C PRO A 26 6.36 -4.82 5.13
N ASP A 27 5.03 -4.90 4.98
CA ASP A 27 3.94 -5.05 5.99
C ASP A 27 2.85 -3.98 5.83
N ASP A 28 3.21 -2.81 5.32
CA ASP A 28 2.31 -1.69 5.09
C ASP A 28 1.15 -2.08 4.16
N GLU A 29 1.45 -2.84 3.10
CA GLU A 29 0.47 -3.30 2.12
C GLU A 29 -0.57 -4.25 2.72
N ALA A 30 -0.19 -4.98 3.78
CA ALA A 30 -1.07 -5.94 4.44
C ALA A 30 -2.18 -5.27 5.27
N SER A 31 -1.92 -4.04 5.77
CA SER A 31 -2.84 -3.31 6.65
C SER A 31 -3.50 -2.09 5.98
N LYS A 32 -3.05 -1.68 4.79
CA LYS A 32 -3.47 -0.45 4.12
C LYS A 32 -4.00 -0.71 2.70
N GLY A 33 -5.03 -1.56 2.59
CA GLY A 33 -5.73 -1.80 1.32
C GLY A 33 -5.76 -3.25 0.84
N ALA A 34 -5.20 -4.21 1.58
CA ALA A 34 -5.12 -5.61 1.15
C ALA A 34 -6.47 -6.17 0.62
N PRO A 35 -7.62 -6.03 1.32
CA PRO A 35 -8.93 -6.44 0.81
C PRO A 35 -9.35 -5.73 -0.49
N THR A 36 -9.13 -4.42 -0.61
CA THR A 36 -9.38 -3.66 -1.85
C THR A 36 -8.57 -4.22 -3.01
N LEU A 37 -7.27 -4.45 -2.84
CA LEU A 37 -6.41 -4.96 -3.89
C LEU A 37 -6.78 -6.40 -4.26
N ALA A 38 -7.14 -7.25 -3.29
CA ALA A 38 -7.62 -8.60 -3.54
C ALA A 38 -8.94 -8.63 -4.32
N ARG A 39 -9.89 -7.73 -4.00
CA ARG A 39 -11.13 -7.54 -4.77
C ARG A 39 -10.82 -7.20 -6.22
N TYR A 40 -10.00 -6.18 -6.45
CA TYR A 40 -9.65 -5.76 -7.81
C TYR A 40 -8.88 -6.85 -8.57
N ARG A 41 -8.02 -7.61 -7.89
CA ARG A 41 -7.35 -8.75 -8.51
C ARG A 41 -8.35 -9.80 -8.97
N ALA A 42 -9.36 -10.12 -8.16
CA ALA A 42 -10.42 -11.07 -8.51
C ALA A 42 -11.26 -10.58 -9.71
N GLU A 43 -11.40 -9.27 -9.88
CA GLU A 43 -12.03 -8.62 -11.03
C GLU A 43 -11.13 -8.54 -12.28
N GLY A 44 -9.91 -9.06 -12.22
CA GLY A 44 -8.97 -9.11 -13.34
C GLY A 44 -8.13 -7.84 -13.53
N VAL A 45 -8.17 -6.91 -12.58
CA VAL A 45 -7.33 -5.70 -12.58
C VAL A 45 -5.87 -6.08 -12.35
N HIS A 46 -4.95 -5.38 -13.02
CA HIS A 46 -3.54 -5.46 -12.71
C HIS A 46 -3.26 -4.73 -11.39
N THR A 47 -2.81 -5.47 -10.39
CA THR A 47 -2.42 -4.90 -9.10
C THR A 47 -0.90 -4.87 -9.03
N VAL A 48 -0.34 -3.68 -8.84
CA VAL A 48 1.10 -3.44 -8.70
C VAL A 48 1.38 -2.89 -7.32
N LEU A 49 2.35 -3.49 -6.63
CA LEU A 49 2.91 -2.97 -5.39
C LEU A 49 4.26 -2.32 -5.68
N VAL A 50 4.44 -1.07 -5.24
CA VAL A 50 5.76 -0.46 -5.07
C VAL A 50 6.10 -0.41 -3.59
N CYS A 51 7.17 -1.09 -3.18
CA CYS A 51 7.70 -1.03 -1.83
C CYS A 51 9.01 -0.24 -1.84
N CYS A 52 9.08 0.88 -1.14
CA CYS A 52 10.19 1.81 -1.30
C CYS A 52 11.49 1.31 -0.64
N THR A 53 11.36 0.58 0.46
CA THR A 53 12.49 0.10 1.27
C THR A 53 12.37 -1.38 1.63
N GLY A 54 13.45 -1.96 2.17
CA GLY A 54 13.45 -3.33 2.68
C GLY A 54 13.06 -3.46 4.15
N GLY A 55 12.84 -2.34 4.85
CA GLY A 55 12.55 -2.34 6.28
C GLY A 55 13.76 -2.71 7.16
N GLU A 56 14.96 -2.31 6.76
CA GLU A 56 16.20 -2.72 7.44
C GLU A 56 16.35 -2.19 8.87
N GLU A 57 15.54 -1.22 9.28
CA GLU A 57 15.56 -0.64 10.63
C GLU A 57 14.43 -1.17 11.52
N GLY A 58 13.58 -2.05 11.01
CA GLY A 58 12.54 -2.72 11.81
C GLY A 58 13.13 -3.68 12.84
N ASP A 59 12.52 -3.70 14.03
CA ASP A 59 12.82 -4.68 15.08
C ASP A 59 11.90 -5.91 14.96
N LEU A 60 12.29 -7.02 15.60
CA LEU A 60 11.43 -8.20 15.70
C LEU A 60 10.29 -7.93 16.69
N GLN A 61 9.08 -7.74 16.16
CA GLN A 61 7.87 -7.40 16.92
C GLN A 61 7.12 -8.62 17.42
N ASN A 62 7.31 -9.80 16.81
CA ASN A 62 6.65 -11.02 17.24
C ASN A 62 7.48 -11.75 18.32
N PRO A 63 7.11 -11.68 19.62
CA PRO A 63 7.88 -12.30 20.70
C PRO A 63 7.88 -13.82 20.63
N SER A 64 6.83 -14.44 20.06
CA SER A 64 6.74 -15.90 19.97
C SER A 64 7.90 -16.49 19.16
N LEU A 65 8.45 -15.74 18.21
CA LEU A 65 9.58 -16.20 17.39
C LEU A 65 10.91 -16.34 18.17
N ARG A 66 10.96 -15.86 19.42
CA ARG A 66 12.10 -16.03 20.35
C ARG A 66 11.98 -17.25 21.27
N GLU A 67 10.84 -17.94 21.27
CA GLU A 67 10.60 -19.11 22.13
C GLU A 67 11.48 -20.32 21.76
N PRO A 68 11.75 -21.26 22.68
CA PRO A 68 12.53 -22.45 22.38
C PRO A 68 12.04 -23.20 21.13
N GLY A 69 12.94 -23.40 20.16
CA GLY A 69 12.64 -24.07 18.88
C GLY A 69 12.19 -23.14 17.76
N GLN A 70 12.04 -21.84 18.02
CA GLN A 70 11.66 -20.82 17.04
C GLN A 70 12.89 -20.16 16.40
N PRO A 71 12.75 -19.54 15.21
CA PRO A 71 13.88 -19.08 14.42
C PRO A 71 14.77 -18.03 15.11
N PHE A 72 14.26 -17.25 16.06
CA PHE A 72 15.03 -16.21 16.74
C PHE A 72 15.46 -16.62 18.15
N HIS A 73 15.24 -17.87 18.55
CA HIS A 73 15.60 -18.34 19.88
C HIS A 73 17.11 -18.22 20.16
N GLY A 74 17.44 -17.47 21.22
CA GLY A 74 18.82 -17.32 21.69
C GLY A 74 19.70 -16.42 20.83
N LEU A 75 19.14 -15.69 19.86
CA LEU A 75 19.87 -14.72 19.06
C LEU A 75 20.10 -13.40 19.84
N THR A 76 21.22 -12.74 19.59
CA THR A 76 21.42 -11.35 20.03
C THR A 76 20.67 -10.39 19.11
N PRO A 77 20.37 -9.14 19.54
CA PRO A 77 19.70 -8.16 18.68
C PRO A 77 20.33 -7.97 17.30
N GLU A 78 21.67 -7.99 17.21
CA GLU A 78 22.39 -7.89 15.93
C GLU A 78 22.16 -9.10 15.03
N GLN A 79 22.09 -10.30 15.63
CA GLN A 79 21.77 -11.53 14.90
C GLN A 79 20.30 -11.57 14.47
N GLU A 80 19.38 -11.02 15.29
CA GLU A 80 17.98 -10.85 14.90
C GLU A 80 17.88 -9.93 13.68
N LYS A 81 18.59 -8.79 13.65
CA LYS A 81 18.60 -7.89 12.49
C LYS A 81 19.08 -8.57 11.21
N VAL A 82 20.18 -9.33 11.27
CA VAL A 82 20.67 -10.09 10.10
C VAL A 82 19.62 -11.08 9.62
N LYS A 83 19.00 -11.82 10.55
CA LYS A 83 17.98 -12.81 10.20
C LYS A 83 16.70 -12.19 9.65
N MET A 84 16.26 -11.04 10.17
CA MET A 84 15.13 -10.31 9.62
C MET A 84 15.41 -9.83 8.19
N ALA A 85 16.61 -9.35 7.89
CA ALA A 85 16.98 -8.95 6.53
C ALA A 85 16.89 -10.11 5.53
N GLU A 86 17.08 -11.36 5.98
CA GLU A 86 16.87 -12.57 5.17
C GLU A 86 15.39 -12.92 5.01
N LEU A 87 14.58 -12.75 6.06
CA LEU A 87 13.18 -13.17 6.10
C LEU A 87 12.22 -12.16 5.48
N ARG A 88 12.38 -10.86 5.74
CA ARG A 88 11.42 -9.82 5.29
C ARG A 88 11.14 -9.82 3.79
N PRO A 89 12.11 -10.07 2.88
CA PRO A 89 11.80 -10.22 1.45
C PRO A 89 10.92 -11.43 1.12
N ILE A 90 11.05 -12.52 1.89
CA ILE A 90 10.21 -13.73 1.74
C ILE A 90 8.82 -13.42 2.26
N GLU A 91 8.71 -12.80 3.44
CA GLU A 91 7.45 -12.37 4.05
C GLU A 91 6.67 -11.43 3.11
N LEU A 92 7.35 -10.45 2.50
CA LEU A 92 6.76 -9.56 1.49
C LEU A 92 6.22 -10.34 0.29
N ALA A 93 7.00 -11.29 -0.23
CA ALA A 93 6.60 -12.08 -1.39
C ALA A 93 5.38 -12.96 -1.08
N GLU A 94 5.33 -13.55 0.12
CA GLU A 94 4.20 -14.34 0.60
C GLU A 94 2.96 -13.48 0.81
N SER A 95 3.09 -12.33 1.48
CA SER A 95 2.02 -11.34 1.65
C SER A 95 1.47 -10.89 0.29
N ALA A 96 2.36 -10.54 -0.63
CA ALA A 96 1.97 -10.07 -1.96
C ALA A 96 1.24 -11.15 -2.77
N ALA A 97 1.65 -12.42 -2.63
CA ALA A 97 0.97 -13.55 -3.24
C ALA A 97 -0.42 -13.78 -2.65
N VAL A 98 -0.59 -13.62 -1.33
CA VAL A 98 -1.89 -13.70 -0.65
C VAL A 98 -2.83 -12.60 -1.15
N ILE A 99 -2.39 -11.34 -1.13
CA ILE A 99 -3.22 -10.20 -1.60
C ILE A 99 -3.53 -10.34 -3.10
N GLY A 100 -2.62 -10.98 -3.85
CA GLY A 100 -2.77 -11.19 -5.27
C GLY A 100 -2.19 -10.06 -6.11
N PHE A 101 -1.10 -9.41 -5.65
CA PHE A 101 -0.32 -8.52 -6.49
C PHE A 101 0.23 -9.29 -7.69
N ALA A 102 0.01 -8.73 -8.88
CA ALA A 102 0.53 -9.29 -10.12
C ALA A 102 2.00 -8.89 -10.36
N GLU A 103 2.45 -7.79 -9.74
CA GLU A 103 3.83 -7.31 -9.79
C GLU A 103 4.19 -6.65 -8.45
N VAL A 104 5.39 -6.94 -7.94
CA VAL A 104 6.00 -6.23 -6.80
C VAL A 104 7.29 -5.60 -7.31
N THR A 105 7.44 -4.30 -7.13
CA THR A 105 8.64 -3.54 -7.48
C THR A 105 9.22 -2.88 -6.25
N MET A 106 10.51 -3.09 -5.99
CA MET A 106 11.24 -2.32 -4.99
C MET A 106 11.69 -0.99 -5.59
N LEU A 107 11.47 0.15 -4.92
CA LEU A 107 12.06 1.44 -5.33
C LEU A 107 13.58 1.47 -5.06
N GLY A 108 14.03 0.67 -4.09
CA GLY A 108 15.43 0.35 -3.86
C GLY A 108 16.18 1.34 -2.96
N TYR A 109 15.53 1.81 -1.90
CA TYR A 109 16.17 2.61 -0.85
C TYR A 109 16.28 1.84 0.46
N ARG A 110 17.17 2.28 1.35
CA ARG A 110 17.24 1.75 2.71
C ARG A 110 16.15 2.40 3.57
N ASP A 111 15.55 1.64 4.46
CA ASP A 111 14.70 2.14 5.55
C ASP A 111 15.41 3.23 6.36
N SER A 112 14.69 4.32 6.64
CA SER A 112 15.20 5.47 7.38
C SER A 112 15.09 5.34 8.89
N GLY A 113 14.39 4.31 9.37
CA GLY A 113 14.00 4.20 10.76
C GLY A 113 13.11 5.36 11.21
N MET A 114 12.82 5.38 12.51
CA MET A 114 11.99 6.42 13.11
C MET A 114 12.65 7.80 13.04
N LEU A 115 11.81 8.83 13.06
CA LEU A 115 12.25 10.23 13.18
C LEU A 115 13.22 10.38 14.37
N ASP A 116 14.27 11.16 14.17
CA ASP A 116 15.34 11.42 15.15
C ASP A 116 16.19 10.20 15.58
N SER A 117 16.02 9.03 14.94
CA SER A 117 16.92 7.89 15.11
C SER A 117 18.27 8.08 14.40
N GLU A 118 19.32 7.38 14.83
CA GLU A 118 20.64 7.43 14.16
C GLU A 118 20.57 6.99 12.69
N ALA A 119 19.69 6.03 12.37
CA ALA A 119 19.48 5.55 11.00
C ALA A 119 18.96 6.64 10.06
N ASN A 120 18.21 7.61 10.59
CA ASN A 120 17.65 8.70 9.82
C ASN A 120 18.71 9.64 9.23
N ALA A 121 19.93 9.64 9.79
CA ALA A 121 21.09 10.37 9.27
C ALA A 121 21.93 9.59 8.24
N ASN A 122 21.55 8.34 7.92
CA ASN A 122 22.28 7.54 6.95
C ASN A 122 22.06 8.07 5.52
N PRO A 123 23.11 8.44 4.76
CA PRO A 123 22.94 9.00 3.42
C PRO A 123 22.30 8.04 2.39
N ALA A 124 22.26 6.73 2.68
CA ALA A 124 21.61 5.74 1.85
C ALA A 124 20.11 5.55 2.18
N CYS A 125 19.61 6.13 3.27
CA CYS A 125 18.21 5.97 3.64
C CYS A 125 17.28 6.81 2.76
N PHE A 126 16.03 6.35 2.65
CA PHE A 126 15.05 6.92 1.74
C PHE A 126 14.68 8.38 2.08
N HIS A 127 14.66 8.72 3.37
CA HIS A 127 14.46 10.09 3.84
C HIS A 127 15.50 11.06 3.24
N MET A 128 16.76 10.63 3.20
CA MET A 128 17.89 11.39 2.67
C MET A 128 18.00 11.36 1.14
N ALA A 129 17.23 10.51 0.46
CA ALA A 129 17.27 10.42 -0.99
C ALA A 129 16.90 11.76 -1.66
N PRO A 130 17.65 12.21 -2.70
CA PRO A 130 17.26 13.38 -3.47
C PRO A 130 15.84 13.22 -4.04
N MET A 131 14.98 14.22 -3.81
CA MET A 131 13.58 14.17 -4.21
C MET A 131 13.42 13.83 -5.70
N ASP A 132 14.17 14.54 -6.56
CA ASP A 132 14.05 14.38 -8.01
C ASP A 132 14.46 12.99 -8.50
N GLU A 133 15.44 12.36 -7.86
CA GLU A 133 15.87 10.99 -8.17
C GLU A 133 14.78 9.97 -7.79
N ALA A 134 14.25 10.08 -6.57
CA ALA A 134 13.20 9.18 -6.10
C ALA A 134 11.92 9.28 -6.94
N VAL A 135 11.53 10.51 -7.30
CA VAL A 135 10.42 10.77 -8.22
C VAL A 135 10.69 10.17 -9.60
N GLY A 136 11.89 10.36 -10.17
CA GLY A 136 12.25 9.80 -11.46
C GLY A 136 12.16 8.27 -11.51
N ARG A 137 12.58 7.59 -10.43
CA ARG A 137 12.41 6.12 -10.29
C ARG A 137 10.94 5.73 -10.27
N LEU A 138 10.10 6.45 -9.52
CA LEU A 138 8.67 6.17 -9.43
C LEU A 138 7.95 6.46 -10.76
N VAL A 139 8.30 7.55 -11.46
CA VAL A 139 7.78 7.88 -12.79
C VAL A 139 8.07 6.76 -13.79
N ALA A 140 9.29 6.19 -13.79
CA ALA A 140 9.62 5.06 -14.65
C ALA A 140 8.72 3.84 -14.40
N ILE A 141 8.33 3.58 -13.15
CA ILE A 141 7.40 2.51 -12.80
C ILE A 141 5.99 2.86 -13.29
N ILE A 142 5.51 4.08 -13.05
CA ILE A 142 4.18 4.55 -13.48
C ILE A 142 4.06 4.45 -15.01
N ARG A 143 5.05 4.93 -15.77
CA ARG A 143 5.04 4.88 -17.23
C ARG A 143 5.10 3.46 -17.78
N ARG A 144 5.85 2.56 -17.13
CA ARG A 144 5.93 1.13 -17.50
C ARG A 144 4.60 0.41 -17.26
N THR A 145 4.01 0.61 -16.09
CA THR A 145 2.83 -0.14 -15.63
C THR A 145 1.50 0.48 -16.05
N ARG A 146 1.52 1.77 -16.40
CA ARG A 146 0.38 2.57 -16.87
C ARG A 146 -0.85 2.45 -15.94
N PRO A 147 -0.72 2.73 -14.62
CA PRO A 147 -1.83 2.59 -13.67
C PRO A 147 -2.85 3.72 -13.84
N GLN A 148 -4.13 3.41 -14.01
CA GLN A 148 -5.15 4.47 -14.01
C GLN A 148 -5.40 5.02 -12.60
N VAL A 149 -5.18 4.20 -11.58
CA VAL A 149 -5.38 4.53 -10.18
C VAL A 149 -4.07 4.35 -9.41
N ILE A 150 -3.70 5.36 -8.62
CA ILE A 150 -2.61 5.28 -7.64
C ILE A 150 -3.19 5.33 -6.22
N ILE A 151 -2.68 4.50 -5.31
CA ILE A 151 -2.97 4.56 -3.88
C ILE A 151 -1.67 4.88 -3.13
N THR A 152 -1.72 5.84 -2.22
CA THR A 152 -0.56 6.26 -1.41
C THR A 152 -1.01 6.77 -0.02
N TYR A 153 -0.07 7.23 0.81
CA TYR A 153 -0.36 7.77 2.13
C TYR A 153 -1.04 9.14 2.08
N SER A 154 -1.83 9.44 3.12
CA SER A 154 -2.46 10.74 3.32
C SER A 154 -1.46 11.87 3.54
N ASP A 155 -1.90 13.09 3.28
CA ASP A 155 -1.26 14.34 3.71
C ASP A 155 -1.31 14.52 5.24
N ASP A 156 -2.29 13.93 5.93
CA ASP A 156 -2.34 13.86 7.38
C ASP A 156 -1.65 12.58 7.88
N GLN A 157 -0.40 12.75 8.28
CA GLN A 157 0.42 11.69 8.88
C GLN A 157 0.65 11.91 10.38
N SER A 158 -0.13 12.80 11.02
CA SER A 158 0.09 13.24 12.40
C SER A 158 0.10 12.09 13.42
N GLY A 159 -0.68 11.03 13.20
CA GLY A 159 -0.72 9.90 14.12
C GLY A 159 0.34 8.82 13.91
N TYR A 160 1.12 8.88 12.83
CA TYR A 160 2.29 8.02 12.64
C TYR A 160 3.27 8.67 11.65
N PRO A 161 4.05 9.68 12.09
CA PRO A 161 4.90 10.49 11.21
C PRO A 161 6.23 9.80 10.89
N HIS A 162 6.17 8.57 10.37
CA HIS A 162 7.37 7.85 9.95
C HIS A 162 8.02 8.58 8.75
N PRO A 163 9.33 8.90 8.79
CA PRO A 163 9.99 9.67 7.73
C PRO A 163 9.78 9.11 6.32
N ASP A 164 9.80 7.78 6.18
CA ASP A 164 9.56 7.12 4.90
C ASP A 164 8.11 7.21 4.41
N HIS A 165 7.11 7.22 5.30
CA HIS A 165 5.71 7.41 4.88
C HIS A 165 5.49 8.83 4.36
N VAL A 166 6.11 9.82 5.00
CA VAL A 166 6.12 11.22 4.55
C VAL A 166 6.78 11.30 3.17
N LYS A 167 7.95 10.68 3.03
CA LYS A 167 8.67 10.66 1.76
C LYS A 167 7.89 9.98 0.63
N VAL A 168 7.23 8.85 0.91
CA VAL A 168 6.35 8.16 -0.06
C VAL A 168 5.23 9.09 -0.52
N HIS A 169 4.54 9.77 0.39
CA HIS A 169 3.51 10.74 0.04
C HIS A 169 4.06 11.83 -0.88
N ASP A 170 5.16 12.48 -0.47
CA ASP A 170 5.76 13.58 -1.21
C ASP A 170 6.18 13.16 -2.64
N ILE A 171 6.86 12.03 -2.79
CA ILE A 171 7.30 11.57 -4.12
C ILE A 171 6.10 11.14 -4.97
N SER A 172 5.04 10.59 -4.36
CA SER A 172 3.87 10.10 -5.08
C SER A 172 3.11 11.24 -5.74
N LEU A 173 2.94 12.36 -5.03
CA LEU A 173 2.30 13.57 -5.57
C LEU A 173 3.03 14.09 -6.80
N VAL A 174 4.35 14.26 -6.68
CA VAL A 174 5.16 14.80 -7.77
C VAL A 174 5.22 13.81 -8.95
N ALA A 175 5.31 12.50 -8.67
CA ALA A 175 5.36 11.49 -9.72
C ALA A 175 4.02 11.35 -10.47
N PHE A 176 2.87 11.54 -9.80
CA PHE A 176 1.56 11.51 -10.43
C PHE A 176 1.40 12.58 -11.51
N GLU A 177 1.85 13.81 -11.23
CA GLU A 177 1.83 14.91 -12.20
C GLU A 177 2.90 14.73 -13.28
N ARG A 178 4.15 14.42 -12.89
CA ARG A 178 5.28 14.35 -13.85
C ARG A 178 5.25 13.11 -14.74
N ALA A 179 4.51 12.07 -14.39
CA ALA A 179 4.41 10.89 -15.23
C ALA A 179 3.75 11.19 -16.58
N GLY A 180 2.79 12.13 -16.63
CA GLY A 180 2.11 12.55 -17.86
C GLY A 180 2.87 13.57 -18.70
N ASP A 181 3.89 14.21 -18.17
CA ASP A 181 4.65 15.25 -18.87
C ASP A 181 5.92 14.66 -19.56
N PRO A 182 6.01 14.68 -20.90
CA PRO A 182 7.15 14.10 -21.63
C PRO A 182 8.49 14.85 -21.43
N ASP A 183 8.47 16.10 -20.95
CA ASP A 183 9.69 16.86 -20.69
C ASP A 183 10.36 16.42 -19.37
N TRP A 184 9.58 15.87 -18.44
CA TRP A 184 10.11 15.25 -17.22
C TRP A 184 10.57 13.82 -17.48
N TYR A 185 11.81 13.52 -17.08
CA TYR A 185 12.42 12.19 -17.18
C TYR A 185 12.26 11.55 -18.57
N PRO A 186 12.77 12.15 -19.65
CA PRO A 186 12.53 11.69 -21.03
C PRO A 186 13.01 10.24 -21.28
N ASP A 187 13.99 9.77 -20.50
CA ASP A 187 14.52 8.40 -20.59
C ASP A 187 13.70 7.37 -19.78
N ALA A 188 12.65 7.79 -19.06
CA ALA A 188 11.81 6.93 -18.21
C ALA A 188 10.65 6.24 -18.95
N GLY A 189 10.67 6.25 -20.29
CA GLY A 189 9.62 5.69 -21.14
C GLY A 189 8.57 6.72 -21.56
N GLU A 190 7.59 6.26 -22.35
CA GLU A 190 6.50 7.10 -22.87
C GLU A 190 5.68 7.70 -21.72
N ALA A 191 5.39 9.00 -21.82
CA ALA A 191 4.56 9.70 -20.86
C ALA A 191 3.19 9.04 -20.71
N TYR A 192 2.70 9.01 -19.47
CA TYR A 192 1.43 8.40 -19.13
C TYR A 192 0.86 9.09 -17.90
N GLN A 193 -0.34 9.66 -18.02
CA GLN A 193 -1.03 10.33 -16.93
C GLN A 193 -1.95 9.35 -16.19
N PRO A 194 -1.66 8.99 -14.92
CA PRO A 194 -2.65 8.32 -14.07
C PRO A 194 -3.89 9.20 -13.92
N ALA A 195 -5.08 8.59 -13.87
CA ALA A 195 -6.33 9.34 -13.87
C ALA A 195 -6.74 9.79 -12.47
N LYS A 196 -6.51 8.96 -11.44
CA LYS A 196 -6.92 9.22 -10.05
C LYS A 196 -5.85 8.80 -9.05
N MET A 197 -5.73 9.56 -7.96
CA MET A 197 -4.93 9.22 -6.78
C MET A 197 -5.83 9.18 -5.55
N TYR A 198 -5.68 8.13 -4.75
CA TYR A 198 -6.35 7.98 -3.47
C TYR A 198 -5.38 7.93 -2.31
N TYR A 199 -5.80 8.47 -1.17
CA TYR A 199 -5.10 8.33 0.10
C TYR A 199 -5.75 7.26 0.97
N THR A 200 -4.89 6.46 1.61
CA THR A 200 -5.24 5.72 2.83
C THR A 200 -5.59 6.71 3.94
N LEU A 201 -6.54 6.42 4.82
CA LEU A 201 -6.83 7.28 5.97
C LEU A 201 -7.14 6.53 7.27
N TRP A 202 -7.15 7.28 8.36
CA TRP A 202 -7.68 6.84 9.65
C TRP A 202 -9.21 7.00 9.69
N SER A 203 -9.92 5.88 9.54
CA SER A 203 -11.40 5.83 9.64
C SER A 203 -11.83 5.59 11.08
N LYS A 204 -12.40 6.61 11.72
CA LYS A 204 -12.89 6.55 13.11
C LYS A 204 -14.11 5.67 13.20
N VAL A 205 -15.04 5.79 12.25
CA VAL A 205 -16.23 4.93 12.18
C VAL A 205 -15.84 3.44 12.07
N ARG A 206 -14.82 3.09 11.28
CA ARG A 206 -14.31 1.71 11.19
C ARG A 206 -13.72 1.24 12.53
N LEU A 207 -12.88 2.06 13.16
CA LEU A 207 -12.31 1.72 14.47
C LEU A 207 -13.42 1.45 15.49
N MET A 208 -14.40 2.35 15.59
CA MET A 208 -15.50 2.24 16.55
C MET A 208 -16.33 0.97 16.32
N ALA A 209 -16.65 0.64 15.06
CA ALA A 209 -17.39 -0.59 14.74
C ALA A 209 -16.63 -1.85 15.17
N ILE A 210 -15.31 -1.91 14.92
CA ILE A 210 -14.47 -3.03 15.34
C ILE A 210 -14.35 -3.09 16.88
N HIS A 211 -14.17 -1.94 17.53
CA HIS A 211 -14.12 -1.82 18.99
C HIS A 211 -15.38 -2.38 19.65
N GLU A 212 -16.55 -1.93 19.19
CA GLU A 212 -17.85 -2.37 19.71
C GLU A 212 -18.10 -3.86 19.44
N ALA A 213 -17.71 -4.37 18.27
CA ALA A 213 -17.80 -5.79 17.95
C ALA A 213 -16.90 -6.64 18.87
N MET A 214 -15.67 -6.19 19.16
CA MET A 214 -14.77 -6.87 20.11
C MET A 214 -15.34 -6.87 21.53
N LEU A 215 -15.85 -5.74 22.01
CA LEU A 215 -16.52 -5.68 23.32
C LEU A 215 -17.71 -6.65 23.40
N ARG A 216 -18.53 -6.69 22.35
CA ARG A 216 -19.71 -7.57 22.26
C ARG A 216 -19.33 -9.06 22.25
N LEU A 217 -18.31 -9.44 21.47
CA LEU A 217 -18.00 -10.84 21.16
C LEU A 217 -16.90 -11.44 22.04
N ARG A 218 -16.03 -10.60 22.60
CA ARG A 218 -14.88 -11.00 23.42
C ARG A 218 -14.93 -10.45 24.85
N GLY A 219 -15.78 -9.45 25.11
CA GLY A 219 -15.89 -8.78 26.42
C GLY A 219 -14.83 -7.72 26.69
N THR A 220 -13.82 -7.62 25.82
CA THR A 220 -12.73 -6.64 25.90
C THR A 220 -12.32 -6.19 24.50
N SER A 221 -11.62 -5.06 24.41
CA SER A 221 -11.05 -4.52 23.18
C SER A 221 -9.68 -3.93 23.45
N PRO A 222 -8.71 -4.04 22.53
CA PRO A 222 -7.36 -3.48 22.70
C PRO A 222 -7.28 -1.97 22.47
N TYR A 223 -8.35 -1.34 21.97
CA TYR A 223 -8.38 0.10 21.70
C TYR A 223 -8.63 0.88 23.00
N ASP A 224 -7.63 1.64 23.44
CA ASP A 224 -7.70 2.51 24.62
C ASP A 224 -8.21 3.92 24.29
N GLU A 225 -8.34 4.77 25.33
CA GLU A 225 -8.80 6.16 25.19
C GLU A 225 -7.98 6.97 24.17
N ARG A 226 -6.69 6.68 23.96
CA ARG A 226 -5.88 7.40 22.98
C ARG A 226 -6.39 7.17 21.55
N TRP A 227 -6.82 5.96 21.26
CA TRP A 227 -7.45 5.61 19.98
C TRP A 227 -8.89 6.11 19.89
N LEU A 228 -9.64 5.98 20.99
CA LEU A 228 -11.05 6.39 21.06
C LEU A 228 -11.26 7.90 21.12
N ASP A 229 -10.26 8.69 21.49
CA ASP A 229 -10.31 10.16 21.50
C ASP A 229 -9.60 10.80 20.30
N ARG A 230 -8.86 10.00 19.50
CA ARG A 230 -8.22 10.49 18.28
C ARG A 230 -9.27 11.15 17.36
N ALA A 231 -8.97 12.37 16.91
CA ALA A 231 -9.84 13.16 16.04
C ALA A 231 -10.27 12.35 14.81
N SER A 232 -11.56 12.44 14.47
CA SER A 232 -12.09 11.80 13.27
C SER A 232 -11.55 12.49 12.02
N GLN A 233 -11.33 11.69 10.97
CA GLN A 233 -11.07 12.16 9.61
C GLN A 233 -12.18 11.68 8.66
N ASP A 234 -13.30 11.17 9.19
CA ASP A 234 -14.34 10.53 8.40
C ASP A 234 -15.05 11.49 7.44
N ASP A 235 -15.01 12.80 7.72
CA ASP A 235 -15.50 13.87 6.84
C ASP A 235 -14.72 13.95 5.52
N ARG A 236 -13.52 13.38 5.47
CA ARG A 236 -12.68 13.31 4.28
C ARG A 236 -12.97 12.09 3.41
N ILE A 237 -13.76 11.13 3.88
CA ILE A 237 -14.07 9.90 3.13
C ILE A 237 -14.90 10.26 1.91
N THR A 238 -14.33 10.06 0.72
CA THR A 238 -15.04 10.27 -0.56
C THR A 238 -15.43 8.95 -1.21
N THR A 239 -14.82 7.84 -0.79
CA THR A 239 -14.91 6.57 -1.50
C THR A 239 -14.91 5.43 -0.48
N ARG A 240 -15.88 4.51 -0.60
CA ARG A 240 -16.10 3.40 0.31
C ARG A 240 -16.34 2.13 -0.49
N LEU A 241 -15.41 1.18 -0.41
CA LEU A 241 -15.48 -0.06 -1.17
C LEU A 241 -15.98 -1.20 -0.27
N ASP A 242 -17.03 -1.89 -0.69
CA ASP A 242 -17.40 -3.17 -0.06
C ASP A 242 -16.34 -4.23 -0.42
N VAL A 243 -15.67 -4.71 0.61
CA VAL A 243 -14.56 -5.67 0.57
C VAL A 243 -14.77 -6.80 1.56
N GLY A 244 -15.99 -6.97 2.11
CA GLY A 244 -16.26 -7.95 3.17
C GLY A 244 -15.86 -9.39 2.79
N ALA A 245 -16.08 -9.77 1.52
CA ALA A 245 -15.69 -11.08 0.99
C ALA A 245 -14.17 -11.28 0.85
N TYR A 246 -13.35 -10.25 1.09
CA TYR A 246 -11.91 -10.21 0.85
C TYR A 246 -11.09 -9.94 2.12
N MET A 247 -11.71 -9.96 3.31
CA MET A 247 -11.00 -9.75 4.58
C MET A 247 -9.86 -10.76 4.82
N TRP A 248 -9.97 -11.96 4.24
CA TRP A 248 -8.92 -12.97 4.23
C TRP A 248 -7.58 -12.48 3.65
N ALA A 249 -7.62 -11.49 2.75
CA ALA A 249 -6.40 -10.92 2.17
C ALA A 249 -5.61 -10.15 3.23
N ARG A 250 -6.29 -9.35 4.07
CA ARG A 250 -5.67 -8.66 5.21
C ARG A 250 -5.12 -9.66 6.20
N SER A 251 -5.94 -10.61 6.66
CA SER A 251 -5.53 -11.52 7.73
C SER A 251 -4.40 -12.46 7.28
N GLY A 252 -4.46 -12.97 6.05
CA GLY A 252 -3.41 -13.80 5.47
C GLY A 252 -2.12 -13.02 5.21
N ALA A 253 -2.20 -11.81 4.68
CA ALA A 253 -1.04 -10.95 4.45
C ALA A 253 -0.33 -10.55 5.75
N LEU A 254 -1.11 -10.16 6.77
CA LEU A 254 -0.57 -9.85 8.09
C LEU A 254 0.14 -11.08 8.71
N ARG A 255 -0.38 -12.30 8.51
CA ARG A 255 0.27 -13.53 8.99
C ARG A 255 1.55 -13.87 8.24
N ALA A 256 1.69 -13.46 6.98
CA ALA A 256 2.91 -13.67 6.21
C ALA A 256 4.08 -12.83 6.77
N HIS A 257 3.80 -11.65 7.32
CA HIS A 257 4.78 -10.80 8.01
C HIS A 257 5.06 -11.25 9.45
N ALA A 258 5.45 -12.51 9.61
CA ALA A 258 5.62 -13.14 10.92
C ALA A 258 6.61 -12.43 11.84
N THR A 259 7.65 -11.75 11.30
CA THR A 259 8.58 -10.95 12.10
C THR A 259 7.96 -9.65 12.63
N GLN A 260 6.99 -9.07 11.92
CA GLN A 260 6.40 -7.77 12.26
C GLN A 260 5.03 -7.89 12.93
N VAL A 261 4.34 -9.03 12.75
CA VAL A 261 2.99 -9.24 13.24
C VAL A 261 2.93 -10.51 14.07
N ASP A 262 2.53 -10.36 15.33
CA ASP A 262 2.21 -11.50 16.19
C ASP A 262 0.76 -11.98 15.94
N PRO A 263 0.56 -13.24 15.50
CA PRO A 263 -0.75 -13.86 15.31
C PRO A 263 -1.69 -13.85 16.51
N SER A 264 -1.17 -13.69 17.72
CA SER A 264 -1.94 -13.67 18.97
C SER A 264 -2.43 -12.28 19.36
N GLU A 265 -1.96 -11.22 18.68
CA GLU A 265 -2.34 -9.85 18.99
C GLU A 265 -3.78 -9.56 18.62
N SER A 266 -4.60 -9.31 19.64
CA SER A 266 -6.03 -9.00 19.48
C SER A 266 -6.28 -7.74 18.65
N TRP A 267 -5.31 -6.83 18.59
CA TRP A 267 -5.34 -5.66 17.70
C TRP A 267 -5.51 -6.05 16.23
N TRP A 268 -4.82 -7.11 15.80
CA TRP A 268 -4.86 -7.60 14.41
C TRP A 268 -5.95 -8.66 14.22
N PHE A 269 -6.07 -9.59 15.18
CA PHE A 269 -6.81 -10.85 15.03
C PHE A 269 -7.85 -11.11 16.14
N GLY A 270 -8.30 -10.09 16.87
CA GLY A 270 -9.34 -10.24 17.90
C GLY A 270 -10.71 -10.65 17.33
N LEU A 271 -10.96 -10.33 16.06
CA LEU A 271 -12.11 -10.77 15.28
C LEU A 271 -11.64 -11.64 14.10
N SER A 272 -12.44 -12.63 13.74
CA SER A 272 -12.30 -13.39 12.48
C SER A 272 -12.66 -12.53 11.27
N ASP A 273 -12.33 -13.02 10.07
CA ASP A 273 -12.62 -12.30 8.82
C ASP A 273 -14.13 -12.07 8.62
N ASP A 274 -14.97 -13.07 8.95
CA ASP A 274 -16.42 -12.94 8.89
C ASP A 274 -16.96 -11.93 9.92
N GLU A 275 -16.41 -11.91 11.14
CA GLU A 275 -16.80 -10.94 12.18
C GLU A 275 -16.34 -9.52 11.82
N LEU A 276 -15.18 -9.36 11.18
CA LEU A 276 -14.72 -8.08 10.63
C LEU A 276 -15.66 -7.59 9.53
N ALA A 277 -16.04 -8.47 8.61
CA ALA A 277 -16.99 -8.15 7.54
C ALA A 277 -18.39 -7.80 8.08
N GLU A 278 -18.86 -8.49 9.14
CA GLU A 278 -20.13 -8.15 9.80
C GLU A 278 -20.05 -6.77 10.49
N ALA A 279 -18.94 -6.47 11.17
CA ALA A 279 -18.76 -5.23 11.90
C ALA A 279 -18.61 -4.01 10.96
N TYR A 280 -17.77 -4.13 9.94
CA TYR A 280 -17.49 -3.06 8.99
C TYR A 280 -16.92 -3.64 7.68
N PRO A 281 -17.77 -3.94 6.66
CA PRO A 281 -17.35 -4.62 5.43
C PRO A 281 -16.58 -3.73 4.45
N PHE A 282 -16.14 -2.54 4.87
CA PHE A 282 -15.64 -1.52 3.97
C PHE A 282 -14.17 -1.15 4.20
N GLU A 283 -13.49 -0.80 3.10
CA GLU A 283 -12.32 0.06 3.13
C GLU A 283 -12.67 1.46 2.62
N ASP A 284 -12.32 2.46 3.41
CA ASP A 284 -12.56 3.88 3.13
C ASP A 284 -11.30 4.52 2.53
N TRP A 285 -11.50 5.45 1.59
CA TRP A 285 -10.45 6.15 0.85
C TRP A 285 -10.81 7.63 0.67
N VAL A 286 -9.78 8.46 0.47
CA VAL A 286 -9.92 9.86 0.06
C VAL A 286 -9.45 10.01 -1.37
N LEU A 287 -10.30 10.51 -2.27
CA LEU A 287 -9.91 10.91 -3.63
C LEU A 287 -9.11 12.21 -3.53
N ALA A 288 -7.80 12.10 -3.60
CA ALA A 288 -6.87 13.21 -3.42
C ALA A 288 -6.70 14.03 -4.70
N HIS A 289 -6.52 13.35 -5.83
CA HIS A 289 -6.35 13.96 -7.15
C HIS A 289 -7.14 13.21 -8.20
N SER A 290 -7.72 13.94 -9.15
CA SER A 290 -8.49 13.35 -10.24
C SER A 290 -8.41 14.22 -11.50
N HIS A 291 -8.14 13.58 -12.63
CA HIS A 291 -8.30 14.17 -13.97
C HIS A 291 -9.64 13.81 -14.63
N VAL A 292 -10.50 13.06 -13.93
CA VAL A 292 -11.81 12.61 -14.43
C VAL A 292 -12.98 13.14 -13.60
N GLY A 293 -12.73 14.15 -12.77
CA GLY A 293 -13.73 14.77 -11.88
C GLY A 293 -13.66 14.25 -10.44
N PHE A 294 -14.22 15.04 -9.52
CA PHE A 294 -14.30 14.70 -8.10
C PHE A 294 -15.71 14.22 -7.72
N VAL A 295 -15.79 13.53 -6.58
CA VAL A 295 -17.05 13.07 -6.00
C VAL A 295 -17.91 14.28 -5.62
N PRO A 296 -19.18 14.35 -6.05
CA PRO A 296 -20.10 15.41 -5.62
C PRO A 296 -20.26 15.45 -4.09
N GLU A 297 -20.53 16.64 -3.56
CA GLU A 297 -20.75 16.82 -2.12
C GLU A 297 -21.92 15.96 -1.62
N GLY A 298 -21.68 15.16 -0.58
CA GLY A 298 -22.68 14.27 0.02
C GLY A 298 -22.81 12.90 -0.65
N GLU A 299 -22.05 12.65 -1.73
CA GLU A 299 -21.96 11.34 -2.38
C GLU A 299 -20.67 10.60 -1.98
N THR A 300 -20.65 9.29 -2.19
CA THR A 300 -19.46 8.45 -2.05
C THR A 300 -19.32 7.53 -3.25
N GLU A 301 -18.09 7.30 -3.71
CA GLU A 301 -17.78 6.30 -4.73
C GLU A 301 -17.75 4.89 -4.12
N ASP A 302 -18.13 3.87 -4.89
CA ASP A 302 -18.04 2.44 -4.55
C ASP A 302 -17.06 1.65 -5.43
N ASP A 303 -16.41 2.33 -6.38
CA ASP A 303 -15.33 1.85 -7.24
C ASP A 303 -14.29 2.96 -7.50
N LEU A 304 -13.01 2.67 -7.24
CA LEU A 304 -11.89 3.55 -7.52
C LEU A 304 -11.76 3.91 -9.03
N PHE A 305 -12.34 3.12 -9.93
CA PHE A 305 -12.33 3.36 -11.38
C PHE A 305 -13.51 4.21 -11.90
N VAL A 306 -14.40 4.70 -11.03
CA VAL A 306 -15.49 5.60 -11.45
C VAL A 306 -14.94 6.78 -12.25
N GLY A 307 -15.53 7.00 -13.43
CA GLY A 307 -15.18 8.07 -14.36
C GLY A 307 -14.03 7.75 -15.33
N ILE A 308 -13.33 6.62 -15.18
CA ILE A 308 -12.20 6.27 -16.04
C ILE A 308 -12.67 5.50 -17.28
N ASP A 309 -12.52 6.11 -18.46
CA ASP A 309 -12.73 5.44 -19.75
C ASP A 309 -11.46 4.73 -20.21
N LEU A 310 -11.50 3.40 -20.30
CA LEU A 310 -10.36 2.59 -20.75
C LEU A 310 -10.08 2.73 -22.25
N ALA A 311 -11.04 3.21 -23.05
CA ALA A 311 -10.89 3.37 -24.49
C ALA A 311 -10.12 4.64 -24.88
N ILE A 312 -10.03 5.61 -23.97
CA ILE A 312 -9.41 6.91 -24.18
C ILE A 312 -8.33 7.05 -23.12
N GLY A 313 -7.09 6.62 -23.43
CA GLY A 313 -5.96 6.99 -22.58
C GLY A 313 -6.00 8.50 -22.37
N VAL A 314 -5.93 8.96 -21.11
CA VAL A 314 -5.97 10.38 -20.80
C VAL A 314 -4.82 11.02 -21.57
N SER A 315 -5.15 11.76 -22.64
CA SER A 315 -4.14 12.43 -23.45
C SER A 315 -3.51 13.51 -22.57
N ALA A 316 -2.19 13.44 -22.42
CA ALA A 316 -1.39 14.51 -21.86
C ALA A 316 -1.61 15.82 -22.62
#